data_AF-A0A0C1DGS9-F1
#
_entry.id   AF-A0A0C1DGS9-F1
#
_cell.length_a   1.000
_cell.length_b   1.000
_cell.length_c   1.000
_cell.angle_alpha   90.00
_cell.angle_beta   90.00
_cell.angle_gamma   90.00
#
_symmetry.space_group_name_H-M   'P 1'
#
loop_
_entity.id
_entity.type
_entity.pdbx_description
1 polymer ?
#
loop_
_entity_poly.entity_id
_entity_poly.type
_entity_poly.pdbx_seq_one_letter_code
_entity_poly.pdbx_strand_id
1 'polypeptide(L)' 'MENLNPTTAIQDEIILLSEETDRNYWANRLGVSSEVLKSAVRATRCITLQQITTYLSQQKKKLSVPNS' A
#
# COMPACT_ATOMS: atom_id res chain seq x y z
N MET A 1 29.42 -8.50 21.22
CA MET A 1 29.44 -7.74 19.95
C MET A 1 28.34 -8.33 19.09
N GLU A 2 27.15 -7.76 19.18
CA GLU A 2 26.00 -8.13 18.37
C GLU A 2 26.25 -7.71 16.91
N ASN A 3 26.26 -8.69 16.00
CA ASN A 3 26.35 -8.42 14.57
C ASN A 3 24.98 -7.90 14.12
N LEU A 4 24.88 -6.57 14.00
CA LEU A 4 23.77 -5.93 13.29
C LEU A 4 24.04 -6.14 11.80
N ASN A 5 23.49 -7.23 11.25
CA ASN A 5 23.41 -7.42 9.81
C ASN A 5 22.75 -6.16 9.23
N PRO A 6 23.34 -5.48 8.23
CA PRO A 6 22.61 -4.49 7.46
C PRO A 6 21.65 -5.26 6.57
N THR A 7 20.54 -5.73 7.16
CA THR A 7 19.38 -6.18 6.40
C THR A 7 19.03 -5.01 5.51
N THR A 8 19.31 -5.18 4.23
CA THR A 8 18.96 -4.32 3.11
C THR A 8 17.73 -3.49 3.48
N ALA A 9 17.98 -2.24 3.85
CA ALA A 9 16.94 -1.27 4.14
C ALA A 9 16.25 -0.97 2.81
N ILE A 10 15.37 -1.87 2.39
CA ILE A 10 14.27 -1.53 1.51
C ILE A 10 13.55 -0.47 2.31
N GLN A 11 13.77 0.79 1.94
CA GLN A 11 13.04 1.91 2.50
C GLN A 11 11.59 1.71 2.08
N ASP A 12 10.87 0.91 2.86
CA ASP A 12 9.47 0.64 2.62
C ASP A 12 8.75 1.96 2.93
N GLU A 13 8.41 2.71 1.88
CA GLU A 13 7.73 3.99 2.03
C GLU A 13 6.45 3.76 2.84
N ILE A 14 6.29 4.50 3.93
CA ILE A 14 5.13 4.35 4.81
C ILE A 14 4.04 5.31 4.34
N ILE A 15 2.86 4.75 4.10
CA ILE A 15 1.65 5.50 3.81
C ILE A 15 1.11 6.07 5.12
N LEU A 16 1.36 7.35 5.36
CA LEU A 16 0.70 8.10 6.42
C LEU A 16 -0.69 8.55 5.93
N LEU A 17 -1.70 8.29 6.75
CA LEU A 17 -3.08 8.72 6.50
C LEU A 17 -3.58 9.70 7.59
N SER A 18 -2.64 10.31 8.33
CA SER A 18 -2.92 11.18 9.47
C SER A 18 -3.68 12.43 9.04
N GLU A 19 -3.25 13.06 7.95
CA GLU A 19 -3.91 14.23 7.40
C GLU A 19 -4.73 13.90 6.15
N GLU A 20 -5.66 14.79 5.80
CA GLU A 20 -6.37 14.69 4.53
C GLU A 20 -5.45 14.84 3.33
N THR A 21 -4.46 15.74 3.43
CA THR A 21 -3.47 15.99 2.37
C THR A 21 -2.67 14.74 2.05
N ASP A 22 -2.15 14.03 3.06
CA ASP A 22 -1.41 12.78 2.84
C ASP A 22 -2.29 11.70 2.21
N ARG A 23 -3.51 11.53 2.73
CA ARG A 23 -4.49 10.56 2.20
C ARG A 23 -4.76 10.81 0.72
N ASN A 24 -5.02 12.06 0.36
CA ASN A 24 -5.28 12.45 -1.01
C ASN A 24 -4.04 12.30 -1.90
N TYR A 25 -2.85 12.64 -1.39
CA TYR A 25 -1.59 12.45 -2.09
C TYR A 25 -1.37 10.97 -2.44
N TRP A 26 -1.48 10.07 -1.44
CA TRP A 26 -1.28 8.64 -1.64
C TRP A 26 -2.37 8.00 -2.49
N ALA A 27 -3.63 8.40 -2.29
CA ALA A 27 -4.75 7.96 -3.11
C ALA A 27 -4.52 8.31 -4.59
N ASN A 28 -4.11 9.56 -4.87
CA ASN A 28 -3.78 10.01 -6.21
C ASN A 28 -2.56 9.29 -6.78
N ARG A 29 -1.49 9.12 -5.99
CA ARG A 29 -0.26 8.40 -6.40
C ARG A 29 -0.53 6.94 -6.78
N LEU A 30 -1.45 6.29 -6.06
CA LEU A 30 -1.87 4.90 -6.31
C LEU A 30 -2.99 4.78 -7.36
N GLY A 31 -3.56 5.91 -7.81
CA GLY A 31 -4.69 5.94 -8.74
C GLY A 31 -5.92 5.25 -8.17
N VAL A 32 -6.22 5.48 -6.89
CA VAL A 32 -7.38 4.95 -6.16
C VAL A 32 -8.05 6.06 -5.33
N SER A 33 -9.29 5.85 -4.89
CA SER A 33 -9.94 6.78 -3.95
C SER A 33 -9.40 6.61 -2.53
N SER A 34 -9.50 7.66 -1.71
CA SER A 34 -9.09 7.63 -0.30
C SER A 34 -9.82 6.56 0.52
N GLU A 35 -11.06 6.22 0.15
CA GLU A 35 -11.84 5.12 0.72
C GLU A 35 -11.21 3.75 0.43
N VAL A 36 -10.79 3.54 -0.83
CA VAL A 36 -10.12 2.30 -1.27
C VAL A 36 -8.77 2.15 -0.58
N LEU A 37 -8.03 3.24 -0.44
CA LEU A 37 -6.76 3.27 0.30
C LEU A 37 -6.93 2.88 1.77
N LYS A 38 -7.93 3.47 2.46
CA LYS A 38 -8.27 3.11 3.85
C LYS A 38 -8.68 1.64 3.98
N SER A 39 -9.47 1.14 3.04
CA SER A 39 -9.89 -0.26 3.01
C SER A 39 -8.70 -1.19 2.81
N ALA A 40 -7.79 -0.86 1.90
CA ALA A 40 -6.57 -1.62 1.65
C ALA A 40 -5.68 -1.71 2.88
N VAL A 41 -5.43 -0.60 3.57
CA VAL A 41 -4.65 -0.57 4.82
C VAL A 41 -5.29 -1.45 5.90
N ARG A 42 -6.63 -1.43 6.01
CA ARG A 42 -7.36 -2.29 6.95
C ARG A 42 -7.27 -3.76 6.57
N ALA A 43 -7.33 -4.09 5.28
CA ALA A 43 -7.28 -5.45 4.78
C ALA A 43 -5.87 -6.06 4.91
N THR A 44 -4.82 -5.30 4.59
CA THR A 44 -3.43 -5.74 4.72
C THR A 44 -2.94 -5.67 6.17
N ARG A 45 -3.60 -4.87 7.03
CA ARG A 45 -3.14 -4.49 8.38
C ARG A 45 -1.72 -3.91 8.37
N CYS A 46 -1.30 -3.35 7.24
CA CYS A 46 0.03 -2.78 7.02
C CYS A 46 -0.11 -1.40 6.36
N ILE A 47 0.79 -0.50 6.74
CA ILE A 47 0.89 0.87 6.20
C ILE A 47 2.04 1.04 5.20
N THR A 48 2.73 -0.04 4.87
CA THR A 48 3.81 -0.09 3.87
C THR A 48 3.26 0.04 2.45
N LEU A 49 3.81 0.97 1.68
CA LEU A 49 3.42 1.26 0.30
C LEU A 49 3.47 -0.01 -0.57
N GLN A 50 4.50 -0.84 -0.39
CA GLN A 50 4.67 -2.06 -1.17
C GLN A 50 3.50 -3.04 -0.98
N GLN A 51 3.10 -3.29 0.27
CA GLN A 51 1.98 -4.19 0.59
C GLN A 51 0.65 -3.65 0.06
N ILE A 52 0.39 -2.36 0.26
CA ILE A 52 -0.84 -1.72 -0.18
C ILE A 52 -0.94 -1.72 -1.71
N THR A 53 0.14 -1.34 -2.40
CA THR A 53 0.19 -1.33 -3.87
C THR A 53 -0.03 -2.73 -4.44
N THR A 54 0.60 -3.74 -3.83
CA THR A 54 0.44 -5.15 -4.21
C THR A 54 -1.02 -5.59 -4.06
N TYR A 55 -1.64 -5.31 -2.91
CA TYR A 55 -3.04 -5.64 -2.64
C TYR A 55 -4.01 -4.95 -3.61
N LEU A 56 -3.80 -3.65 -3.88
CA LEU A 56 -4.63 -2.89 -4.83
C LEU A 56 -4.48 -3.41 -6.25
N SER A 57 -3.25 -3.78 -6.65
CA SER A 57 -2.97 -4.37 -7.97
C SER A 57 -3.64 -5.74 -8.13
N GLN A 58 -3.62 -6.56 -7.07
CA GLN A 58 -4.32 -7.85 -7.04
C GLN A 58 -5.84 -7.69 -7.12
N GLN A 59 -6.41 -6.69 -6.44
CA GLN A 59 -7.84 -6.38 -6.54
C GLN A 59 -8.24 -5.97 -7.95
N LYS A 60 -7.47 -5.08 -8.59
CA LYS A 60 -7.67 -4.70 -10.01
C LYS A 60 -7.63 -5.92 -10.94
N LYS A 61 -6.69 -6.86 -10.71
CA LYS A 61 -6.61 -8.12 -11.45
C LYS A 61 -7.80 -9.05 -11.20
N LYS A 62 -8.28 -9.15 -9.95
CA LYS A 62 -9.46 -9.96 -9.60
C LYS A 62 -10.76 -9.47 -10.23
N LEU A 63 -10.88 -8.18 -10.52
CA LEU A 63 -12.00 -7.61 -11.28
C LEU A 63 -11.83 -7.82 -12.79
N SER A 64 -10.61 -8.13 -13.25
CA SER A 64 -10.24 -8.34 -14.65
C SER A 64 -9.99 -9.81 -14.97
N VAL A 65 -10.61 -10.76 -14.26
CA VAL A 65 -10.64 -12.15 -14.75
C VAL A 65 -11.59 -12.19 -15.95
N PRO A 66 -11.11 -12.43 -17.19
CA PRO A 66 -11.99 -12.87 -18.25
C PRO A 66 -12.50 -14.26 -17.87
N ASN A 67 -13.81 -14.44 -17.93
CA ASN A 67 -14.38 -15.78 -17.99
C ASN A 67 -13.65 -16.58 -19.08
N SER A 68 -13.09 -17.73 -18.72
CA SER A 68 -12.75 -18.82 -19.65
C SER A 68 -13.37 -20.09 -19.11
#